data_AF-A0A2G2VBI9-F1
#
_entry.id   AF-A0A2G2VBI9-F1
#
_cell.length_a   1.000
_cell.length_b   1.000
_cell.length_c   1.000
_cell.angle_alpha   90.00
_cell.angle_beta   90.00
_cell.angle_gamma   90.00
#
_symmetry.space_group_name_H-M   'P 1'
#
loop_
_entity.id
_entity.type
_entity.pdbx_description
1 polymer ?
#
loop_
_entity_poly.entity_id
_entity_poly.type
_entity_poly.pdbx_seq_one_letter_code
_entity_poly.pdbx_strand_id
1 'polypeptide(L)'
;MYNLMAKNERIEPDKYTFTFVLKACTGLSSFEMGVKIHEEVAKRNLENDVFIGTGLTDMYSKMGDLVSAWKVFDKMPERDVVVWNALISGVAQCGEAVKAVKLFKKMQIVYLGASSSEVVGVGGRHVDAATTRDDENFNA
;
A
#
# COMPACT_ATOMS: atom_id res chain seq x y z
N MET A 1 -3.42 24.91 8.24
CA MET A 1 -2.89 24.33 9.49
C MET A 1 -1.49 23.75 9.29
N TYR A 2 -1.30 22.79 8.39
CA TYR A 2 0.06 22.29 8.03
C TYR A 2 1.06 23.38 7.67
N ASN A 3 0.71 24.32 6.78
CA ASN A 3 1.60 25.43 6.41
C ASN A 3 2.00 26.33 7.59
N LEU A 4 1.21 26.35 8.68
CA LEU A 4 1.56 27.09 9.90
C LEU A 4 2.53 26.27 10.76
N MET A 5 2.34 24.95 10.85
CA MET A 5 3.28 24.04 11.53
C MET A 5 4.63 24.01 10.82
N ALA A 6 4.64 23.88 9.50
CA ALA A 6 5.87 23.88 8.69
C ALA A 6 6.68 25.18 8.79
N LYS A 7 6.02 26.31 9.08
CA LYS A 7 6.68 27.62 9.25
C LYS A 7 7.07 27.92 10.69
N ASN A 8 6.58 27.15 11.66
CA ASN A 8 6.74 27.44 13.08
C ASN A 8 7.54 26.31 13.72
N GLU A 9 8.84 26.54 13.94
CA GLU A 9 9.84 25.55 14.41
C GLU A 9 9.52 24.90 15.76
N ARG A 10 8.46 25.32 16.46
CA ARG A 10 8.03 24.77 17.76
C ARG A 10 6.93 23.71 17.66
N ILE A 11 6.28 23.53 16.51
CA ILE A 11 5.18 22.57 16.34
C ILE A 11 5.47 21.69 15.13
N GLU A 12 5.96 20.48 15.40
CA GLU A 12 6.23 19.52 14.34
C GLU A 12 4.96 18.80 13.86
N PRO A 13 4.78 18.64 12.53
CA PRO A 13 3.75 17.78 11.98
C PRO A 13 3.93 16.34 12.44
N ASP A 14 2.86 15.77 12.99
CA ASP A 14 2.79 14.34 13.34
C ASP A 14 2.15 13.51 12.22
N LYS A 15 2.04 12.19 12.45
CA LYS A 15 1.44 11.28 11.47
C LYS A 15 0.00 11.64 11.09
N TYR A 16 -0.79 12.13 12.03
CA TYR A 16 -2.17 12.52 11.78
C TYR A 16 -2.23 13.77 10.90
N THR A 17 -1.34 14.73 11.14
CA THR A 17 -1.19 15.93 10.32
C THR A 17 -0.95 15.54 8.85
N PHE A 18 -0.02 14.63 8.59
CA PHE A 18 0.24 14.15 7.22
C PHE A 18 -0.98 13.47 6.59
N THR A 19 -1.66 12.59 7.31
CA THR A 19 -2.88 11.93 6.81
C THR A 19 -3.98 12.93 6.44
N PHE A 20 -4.18 13.96 7.26
CA PHE A 20 -5.14 15.04 6.95
C PHE A 20 -4.75 15.83 5.71
N VAL A 21 -3.47 16.18 5.57
CA VAL A 21 -2.98 16.92 4.41
C VAL A 21 -3.08 16.09 3.15
N LEU A 22 -2.73 14.80 3.20
CA LEU A 22 -2.88 13.88 2.08
C LEU A 22 -4.35 13.78 1.63
N LYS A 23 -5.28 13.63 2.57
CA LYS A 23 -6.72 13.65 2.27
C LYS A 23 -7.16 14.95 1.60
N ALA A 24 -6.64 16.09 2.05
CA ALA A 24 -6.89 17.38 1.41
C ALA A 24 -6.29 17.46 0.00
N CYS A 25 -5.07 16.94 -0.21
CA CYS A 25 -4.43 16.89 -1.53
C CYS A 25 -5.26 16.04 -2.50
N THR A 26 -5.73 14.87 -2.05
CA THR A 26 -6.65 14.01 -2.81
C THR A 26 -7.95 14.74 -3.16
N GLY A 27 -8.61 15.35 -2.18
CA GLY A 27 -9.88 16.06 -2.39
C GLY A 27 -9.75 17.28 -3.32
N LEU A 28 -8.60 17.94 -3.32
CA LEU A 28 -8.30 19.09 -4.18
C LEU A 28 -7.60 18.70 -5.49
N SER A 29 -7.35 17.41 -5.72
CA SER A 29 -6.54 16.91 -6.86
C SER A 29 -5.17 17.61 -6.99
N SER A 30 -4.57 18.01 -5.87
CA SER A 30 -3.30 18.74 -5.84
C SER A 30 -2.12 17.77 -5.80
N PHE A 31 -1.75 17.23 -6.98
CA PHE A 31 -0.68 16.24 -7.12
C PHE A 31 0.69 16.78 -6.66
N GLU A 32 1.05 18.00 -7.07
CA GLU A 32 2.33 18.61 -6.71
C GLU A 32 2.49 18.74 -5.19
N MET A 33 1.42 19.14 -4.48
CA MET A 33 1.44 19.21 -3.02
C MET A 33 1.52 17.83 -2.40
N GLY A 34 0.80 16.84 -2.95
CA GLY A 34 0.88 15.45 -2.51
C GLY A 34 2.30 14.87 -2.58
N VAL A 35 3.02 15.15 -3.67
CA VAL A 35 4.43 14.74 -3.85
C VAL A 35 5.34 15.41 -2.82
N LYS A 36 5.22 16.73 -2.62
CA LYS A 36 6.00 17.45 -1.59
C LYS A 36 5.76 16.87 -0.19
N ILE A 37 4.53 16.50 0.11
CA ILE A 37 4.18 15.86 1.38
C ILE A 37 4.80 14.47 1.50
N HIS A 38 4.79 13.67 0.43
CA HIS A 38 5.46 12.38 0.42
C HIS A 38 6.96 12.50 0.66
N GLU A 39 7.63 13.49 0.06
CA GLU A 39 9.06 13.76 0.33
C GLU A 39 9.32 14.08 1.81
N GLU A 40 8.47 14.90 2.43
CA GLU A 40 8.58 15.23 3.86
C GLU A 40 8.32 14.01 4.76
N VAL A 41 7.36 13.16 4.40
CA VAL A 41 7.11 11.89 5.08
C VAL A 41 8.33 10.97 4.99
N ALA A 42 8.94 10.87 3.81
CA ALA A 42 10.12 10.02 3.58
C ALA A 42 11.34 10.53 4.38
N LYS A 43 11.60 11.84 4.41
CA LYS A 43 12.68 12.43 5.23
C LYS A 43 12.55 12.11 6.73
N ARG A 44 11.32 11.90 7.20
CA ARG A 44 11.00 11.56 8.59
C ARG A 44 10.91 10.06 8.86
N ASN A 45 11.20 9.21 7.85
CA ASN A 45 11.07 7.74 7.90
C ASN A 45 9.66 7.26 8.29
N LEU A 46 8.63 8.04 7.94
CA LEU A 46 7.23 7.76 8.29
C LEU A 46 6.49 6.95 7.20
N GLU A 47 7.15 6.63 6.09
CA GLU A 47 6.57 5.89 4.96
C GLU A 47 6.20 4.43 5.28
N ASN A 48 6.77 3.87 6.35
CA ASN A 48 6.46 2.51 6.82
C ASN A 48 5.21 2.44 7.72
N ASP A 49 4.69 3.59 8.18
CA ASP A 49 3.47 3.64 9.00
C ASP A 49 2.24 3.35 8.13
N VAL A 50 1.42 2.37 8.53
CA VAL A 50 0.28 1.92 7.74
C VAL A 50 -0.76 3.03 7.51
N PHE A 51 -0.94 3.98 8.45
CA PHE A 51 -1.91 5.06 8.28
C PHE A 51 -1.44 6.06 7.23
N ILE A 52 -0.17 6.44 7.28
CA ILE A 52 0.42 7.36 6.29
C ILE A 52 0.52 6.67 4.93
N GLY A 53 1.01 5.43 4.90
CA GLY A 53 1.11 4.63 3.67
C GLY A 53 -0.26 4.41 3.00
N THR A 54 -1.33 4.22 3.79
CA THR A 54 -2.70 4.19 3.27
C THR A 54 -3.09 5.52 2.62
N GLY A 55 -2.84 6.64 3.29
CA GLY A 55 -3.15 7.98 2.77
C GLY A 55 -2.40 8.29 1.47
N LEU A 56 -1.11 7.94 1.41
CA LEU A 56 -0.27 8.09 0.21
C LEU A 56 -0.75 7.18 -0.92
N THR A 57 -1.08 5.92 -0.62
CA THR A 57 -1.61 4.95 -1.61
C THR A 57 -2.92 5.45 -2.21
N ASP A 58 -3.87 5.93 -1.37
CA ASP A 58 -5.15 6.49 -1.83
C ASP A 58 -4.93 7.74 -2.70
N MET A 59 -4.05 8.64 -2.26
CA MET A 59 -3.72 9.88 -2.97
C MET A 59 -3.14 9.60 -4.37
N TYR A 60 -2.08 8.80 -4.46
CA TYR A 60 -1.47 8.46 -5.74
C TYR A 60 -2.42 7.70 -6.66
N SER A 61 -3.19 6.74 -6.11
CA SER A 61 -4.08 5.94 -6.94
C SER A 61 -5.22 6.77 -7.54
N LYS A 62 -5.81 7.68 -6.77
CA LYS A 62 -6.87 8.58 -7.26
C LYS A 62 -6.36 9.64 -8.23
N MET A 63 -5.07 9.97 -8.16
CA MET A 63 -4.41 10.86 -9.13
C MET A 63 -3.88 10.11 -10.36
N GLY A 64 -4.12 8.79 -10.47
CA GLY A 64 -3.76 7.97 -11.62
C GLY A 64 -2.30 7.50 -11.64
N ASP A 65 -1.47 7.88 -10.67
CA ASP A 65 -0.09 7.40 -10.55
C ASP A 65 -0.05 6.09 -9.77
N LEU A 66 -0.53 5.03 -10.42
CA LEU A 66 -0.52 3.69 -9.84
C LEU A 66 0.90 3.19 -9.54
N VAL A 67 1.91 3.63 -10.28
CA VAL A 67 3.31 3.21 -10.05
C VAL A 67 3.79 3.68 -8.69
N SER A 68 3.56 4.95 -8.34
CA SER A 68 3.90 5.47 -7.02
C SER A 68 3.05 4.87 -5.91
N ALA A 69 1.74 4.64 -6.17
CA ALA A 69 0.88 3.95 -5.22
C ALA A 69 1.41 2.54 -4.88
N TRP A 70 1.85 1.80 -5.88
CA TRP A 70 2.49 0.48 -5.71
C TRP A 70 3.79 0.54 -4.91
N LYS A 71 4.66 1.51 -5.19
CA LYS A 71 5.91 1.68 -4.46
C LYS A 71 5.68 1.94 -2.97
N VAL A 72 4.72 2.80 -2.63
CA VAL A 72 4.33 3.05 -1.25
C VAL A 72 3.74 1.78 -0.64
N PHE A 73 2.86 1.10 -1.36
CA PHE A 73 2.26 -0.14 -0.93
C PHE A 73 3.31 -1.22 -0.59
N ASP A 74 4.31 -1.39 -1.44
CA ASP A 74 5.37 -2.40 -1.29
C ASP A 74 6.36 -2.09 -0.16
N LYS A 75 6.51 -0.81 0.21
CA LYS A 75 7.37 -0.42 1.34
C LYS A 75 6.78 -0.72 2.71
N MET A 76 5.46 -0.79 2.86
CA MET A 76 4.85 -1.04 4.17
C MET A 76 5.12 -2.48 4.65
N PRO A 77 5.64 -2.68 5.88
CA PRO A 77 5.86 -4.01 6.43
C PRO A 77 4.54 -4.71 6.74
N GLU A 78 3.58 -3.97 7.30
CA GLU A 78 2.24 -4.45 7.63
C GLU A 78 1.21 -3.75 6.75
N ARG A 79 0.28 -4.53 6.21
CA ARG A 79 -0.77 -4.05 5.32
C ARG A 79 -2.10 -4.56 5.83
N ASP A 80 -2.96 -3.65 6.27
CA ASP A 80 -4.30 -3.96 6.70
C ASP A 80 -5.30 -3.94 5.53
N VAL A 81 -6.53 -4.33 5.82
CA VAL A 81 -7.59 -4.40 4.81
C VAL A 81 -7.84 -3.03 4.17
N VAL A 82 -7.59 -1.93 4.89
CA VAL A 82 -7.84 -0.57 4.43
C VAL A 82 -6.89 -0.22 3.29
N VAL A 83 -5.59 -0.49 3.44
CA VAL A 83 -4.61 -0.16 2.40
C VAL A 83 -4.75 -1.03 1.15
N TRP A 84 -5.11 -2.31 1.32
CA TRP A 84 -5.46 -3.18 0.19
C TRP A 84 -6.66 -2.64 -0.58
N ASN A 85 -7.72 -2.23 0.13
CA ASN A 85 -8.91 -1.68 -0.50
C ASN A 85 -8.62 -0.36 -1.23
N ALA A 86 -7.77 0.50 -0.67
CA ALA A 86 -7.35 1.74 -1.32
C ALA A 86 -6.68 1.45 -2.67
N LEU A 87 -5.71 0.54 -2.70
CA LEU A 87 -5.00 0.17 -3.93
C LEU A 87 -5.93 -0.51 -4.94
N ILE A 88 -6.73 -1.49 -4.52
CA ILE A 88 -7.68 -2.21 -5.39
C ILE A 88 -8.68 -1.23 -6.02
N SER A 89 -9.25 -0.33 -5.22
CA SER A 89 -10.22 0.66 -5.70
C SER A 89 -9.58 1.61 -6.70
N GLY A 90 -8.35 2.06 -6.43
CA GLY A 90 -7.60 2.93 -7.32
C GLY A 90 -7.25 2.28 -8.66
N VAL A 91 -6.77 1.04 -8.63
CA VAL A 91 -6.49 0.24 -9.84
C VAL A 91 -7.78 0.06 -10.66
N ALA A 92 -8.91 -0.27 -10.01
CA ALA A 92 -10.19 -0.42 -10.69
C ALA A 92 -10.66 0.90 -11.34
N GLN A 93 -10.49 2.04 -10.66
CA GLN A 93 -10.86 3.37 -11.17
C GLN A 93 -10.01 3.80 -12.38
N CYS A 94 -8.78 3.30 -12.49
CA CYS A 94 -7.91 3.53 -13.66
C CYS A 94 -8.24 2.62 -14.86
N GLY A 95 -9.33 1.84 -14.79
CA GLY A 95 -9.75 0.94 -15.87
C GLY A 95 -9.10 -0.45 -15.84
N GLU A 96 -8.27 -0.74 -14.83
CA GLU A 96 -7.50 -1.97 -14.72
C GLU A 96 -8.25 -3.06 -13.92
N ALA A 97 -9.54 -3.27 -14.23
CA ALA A 97 -10.44 -4.12 -13.45
C ALA A 97 -9.94 -5.56 -13.27
N VAL A 98 -9.31 -6.15 -14.30
CA VAL A 98 -8.74 -7.50 -14.23
C VAL A 98 -7.59 -7.56 -13.21
N LYS A 99 -6.74 -6.52 -13.16
CA LYS A 99 -5.69 -6.42 -12.14
C LYS A 99 -6.32 -6.27 -10.75
N ALA A 100 -7.32 -5.41 -10.60
CA ALA A 100 -8.02 -5.23 -9.32
C ALA A 100 -8.59 -6.56 -8.75
N VAL A 101 -9.21 -7.40 -9.60
CA VAL A 101 -9.70 -8.72 -9.17
C VAL A 101 -8.56 -9.66 -8.76
N LYS A 102 -7.43 -9.65 -9.50
CA LYS A 102 -6.24 -10.45 -9.13
C LYS A 102 -5.69 -10.00 -7.77
N LEU A 103 -5.67 -8.69 -7.50
CA LEU A 103 -5.24 -8.14 -6.22
C LEU A 103 -6.16 -8.52 -5.07
N PHE A 104 -7.47 -8.47 -5.29
CA PHE A 104 -8.44 -8.93 -4.30
C PHE A 104 -8.25 -10.41 -3.94
N LYS A 105 -8.01 -11.27 -4.94
CA LYS A 105 -7.67 -12.68 -4.68
C LYS A 105 -6.38 -12.85 -3.90
N LYS A 106 -5.33 -12.09 -4.24
CA LYS A 106 -4.05 -12.08 -3.51
C LYS A 106 -4.26 -11.67 -2.04
N MET A 107 -5.01 -10.60 -1.82
CA MET A 107 -5.40 -10.12 -0.49
C MET A 107 -6.08 -11.22 0.32
N GLN A 108 -7.09 -11.90 -0.24
CA GLN A 108 -7.79 -13.00 0.43
C GLN A 108 -6.84 -14.14 0.82
N ILE A 109 -5.93 -14.54 -0.07
CA ILE A 109 -4.95 -15.61 0.23
C ILE A 109 -4.03 -15.18 1.39
N VAL A 110 -3.59 -13.92 1.42
CA VAL A 110 -2.75 -13.40 2.51
C VAL A 110 -3.48 -13.46 3.86
N TYR A 111 -4.75 -13.01 3.92
CA TYR A 111 -5.51 -13.02 5.17
C TYR A 111 -5.99 -14.42 5.60
N LEU A 112 -6.41 -15.26 4.65
CA LEU A 112 -6.84 -16.63 4.94
C LEU A 112 -5.63 -17.52 5.28
N GLY A 113 -4.47 -17.29 4.66
CA GLY A 113 -3.21 -17.95 4.99
C GLY A 113 -2.67 -17.54 6.37
N ALA A 114 -2.81 -16.27 6.75
CA ALA A 114 -2.46 -15.78 8.10
C ALA A 114 -3.39 -16.34 9.19
N SER A 115 -4.66 -16.60 8.88
CA SER A 115 -5.58 -17.29 9.80
C SER A 115 -5.29 -18.79 9.94
N SER A 116 -4.54 -19.40 9.02
CA SER A 116 -4.31 -20.85 8.99
C SER A 116 -3.12 -21.30 9.85
N SER A 117 -2.31 -20.39 10.42
CA SER A 117 -1.16 -20.74 11.26
C SER A 117 -1.51 -21.13 12.71
N GLU A 118 -2.79 -21.12 13.11
CA GLU A 118 -3.22 -21.63 14.42
C GLU A 118 -3.59 -23.13 14.44
N VAL A 119 -3.54 -23.83 13.31
CA VAL A 119 -3.83 -25.29 13.28
C VAL A 119 -2.53 -26.09 13.20
N VAL A 120 -1.83 -26.21 14.33
CA VAL A 120 -0.77 -27.21 14.48
C VAL A 120 -1.41 -28.57 14.77
N GLY A 121 -1.20 -29.51 13.84
CA GLY A 121 -0.86 -30.89 14.17
C GLY A 121 -2.02 -31.90 14.29
N VAL A 122 -2.24 -32.68 13.23
CA VAL A 122 -2.33 -34.14 13.33
C VAL A 122 -1.77 -34.77 12.04
N GLY A 123 -0.74 -35.60 12.20
CA GLY A 123 -0.62 -36.87 11.48
C GLY A 123 0.07 -36.83 10.12
N GLY A 124 1.34 -37.22 10.11
CA GLY A 124 2.09 -37.47 8.89
C GLY A 124 1.54 -38.61 8.04
N ARG A 125 1.94 -38.59 6.77
CA ARG A 125 2.36 -39.77 6.02
C ARG A 125 3.21 -39.31 4.84
N HIS A 126 4.43 -39.83 4.79
CA HIS A 126 5.28 -39.89 3.60
C HIS A 126 4.47 -40.24 2.36
N VAL A 127 4.73 -39.52 1.26
CA VAL A 127 5.05 -40.12 -0.06
C VAL A 127 5.83 -39.09 -0.91
N ASP A 128 7.12 -39.39 -1.06
CA ASP A 128 8.03 -39.28 -2.21
C ASP A 128 7.97 -38.13 -3.24
N ALA A 129 9.12 -37.44 -3.29
CA ALA A 129 9.99 -37.14 -4.43
C ALA A 129 9.46 -37.03 -5.88
N ALA A 130 9.89 -35.91 -6.48
CA ALA A 130 10.35 -35.72 -7.86
C ALA A 130 9.40 -35.08 -8.90
N THR A 131 10.00 -34.15 -9.66
CA THR A 131 9.63 -33.66 -11.02
C THR A 131 8.63 -32.50 -10.99
N THR A 132 8.88 -31.28 -11.48
CA THR A 132 9.81 -30.80 -12.52
C THR A 132 10.07 -29.30 -12.31
N ARG A 133 11.34 -28.91 -12.42
CA ARG A 133 11.75 -27.62 -12.99
C ARG A 133 11.36 -27.59 -14.47
N ASP A 134 10.97 -26.43 -14.96
CA ASP A 134 11.16 -25.85 -16.30
C ASP A 134 10.36 -24.52 -16.23
N ASP A 135 11.00 -23.39 -15.90
CA ASP A 135 11.68 -22.46 -16.82
C ASP A 135 10.77 -21.88 -17.93
N GLU A 136 10.98 -20.58 -18.18
CA GLU A 136 10.40 -19.70 -19.21
C GLU A 136 9.08 -18.96 -18.83
N ASN A 137 8.93 -17.64 -18.94
CA ASN A 137 9.69 -16.66 -19.71
C ASN A 137 9.48 -15.23 -19.19
N PHE A 138 10.57 -14.48 -19.19
CA PHE A 138 10.72 -13.07 -18.85
C PHE A 138 10.84 -12.29 -20.17
N ASN A 139 10.22 -11.10 -20.25
CA ASN A 139 10.39 -10.08 -21.30
C ASN A 139 10.07 -10.44 -22.77
N ALA A 140 8.93 -9.95 -23.24
CA ALA A 140 8.80 -9.25 -24.54
C ALA A 140 7.58 -8.32 -24.49
#